data_AF-A0A7V6TUL0-F1
#
_entry.id   AF-A0A7V6TUL0-F1
#
_cell.length_a   1.000
_cell.length_b   1.000
_cell.length_c   1.000
_cell.angle_alpha   90.00
_cell.angle_beta   90.00
_cell.angle_gamma   90.00
#
_symmetry.space_group_name_H-M   'P 1'
#
loop_
_entity.id
_entity.type
_entity.pdbx_description
1 polymer ?
#
loop_
_entity_poly.entity_id
_entity_poly.type
_entity_poly.pdbx_seq_one_letter_code
_entity_poly.pdbx_strand_id
1 'polypeptide(L)'
;MIKKVFFNLILSMFIFSSVFITRCSQENSLLNLDGLSGQNQEDNLQENHSGPMEGQEETSGTDSSEKDSLLVVIDAGHGGIDPGCSDNGAVEKDIALDIALKLRDILREENINIYMIREKDEFVDHVKRIEIANEKNAALFLSIHCDWYDDASIGGTQTLYYPSKALKKGNLDEIEYASIIQEELMKSIETNDRKINDRTDLAVLKFAKMPSVIVEMGFLSNKKDVELLKTDEFRLKAATALAEGIKRSLSAITE
;
A
#
# COMPACT_ATOMS: atom_id res chain seq x y z
N MET A 1 2.17 40.77 -68.29
CA MET A 1 3.11 39.66 -68.48
C MET A 1 3.94 39.57 -67.19
N ILE A 2 4.07 38.38 -66.60
CA ILE A 2 4.91 38.01 -65.41
C ILE A 2 4.31 38.46 -64.05
N LYS A 3 3.49 37.66 -63.33
CA LYS A 3 3.68 36.44 -62.50
C LYS A 3 4.41 36.63 -61.15
N LYS A 4 3.61 36.47 -60.07
CA LYS A 4 3.87 35.81 -58.76
C LYS A 4 4.92 36.48 -57.83
N VAL A 5 4.89 36.43 -56.49
CA VAL A 5 4.45 35.40 -55.53
C VAL A 5 4.06 36.11 -54.22
N PHE A 6 2.90 35.78 -53.63
CA PHE A 6 2.57 36.06 -52.22
C PHE A 6 3.34 35.10 -51.32
N PHE A 7 4.09 35.60 -50.34
CA PHE A 7 4.70 34.78 -49.30
C PHE A 7 4.00 35.08 -47.97
N ASN A 8 3.05 34.21 -47.60
CA ASN A 8 2.50 34.14 -46.26
C ASN A 8 3.52 33.44 -45.36
N LEU A 9 4.13 34.17 -44.44
CA LEU A 9 4.93 33.60 -43.36
C LEU A 9 4.01 33.40 -42.14
N ILE A 10 3.32 32.26 -42.08
CA ILE A 10 2.74 31.77 -40.83
C ILE A 10 3.88 31.10 -40.06
N LEU A 11 4.48 31.84 -39.13
CA LEU A 11 5.40 31.27 -38.16
C LEU A 11 4.56 30.56 -37.10
N SER A 12 4.44 29.25 -37.25
CA SER A 12 3.91 28.32 -36.25
C SER A 12 4.61 28.54 -34.91
N MET A 13 3.91 29.09 -33.92
CA MET A 13 4.30 28.98 -32.52
C MET A 13 4.14 27.52 -32.11
N PHE A 14 5.22 26.75 -32.21
CA PHE A 14 5.35 25.49 -31.47
C PHE A 14 5.48 25.85 -29.99
N ILE A 15 4.36 25.80 -29.28
CA ILE A 15 4.36 25.69 -27.82
C ILE A 15 4.91 24.29 -27.53
N PHE A 16 6.20 24.21 -27.21
CA PHE A 16 6.73 23.05 -26.50
C PHE A 16 6.03 23.03 -25.14
N SER A 17 4.95 22.24 -25.00
CA SER A 17 4.52 21.83 -23.67
C SER A 17 5.64 20.95 -23.13
N SER A 18 6.44 21.50 -22.22
CA SER A 18 7.34 20.71 -21.40
C SER A 18 6.50 19.65 -20.70
N VAL A 19 6.56 18.41 -21.18
CA VAL A 19 6.12 17.26 -20.41
C VAL A 19 6.99 17.28 -19.16
N PHE A 20 6.39 17.65 -18.03
CA PHE A 20 7.08 17.63 -16.74
C PHE A 20 7.40 16.17 -16.43
N ILE A 21 8.65 15.77 -16.68
CA ILE A 21 9.20 14.54 -16.13
C ILE A 21 9.49 14.86 -14.67
N THR A 22 8.55 14.55 -13.79
CA THR A 22 8.82 14.58 -12.34
C THR A 22 9.63 13.33 -12.03
N ARG A 23 10.95 13.50 -11.90
CA ARG A 23 11.83 12.45 -11.40
C ARG A 23 11.39 12.09 -9.98
N CYS A 24 11.09 10.82 -9.76
CA CYS A 24 10.81 10.27 -8.44
C CYS A 24 12.09 10.38 -7.62
N SER A 25 12.13 11.24 -6.60
CA SER A 25 13.09 11.08 -5.52
C SER A 25 12.59 9.89 -4.69
N GLN A 26 13.40 8.83 -4.60
CA GLN A 26 13.33 7.93 -3.45
C GLN A 26 13.60 8.78 -2.21
N GLU A 27 12.58 9.41 -1.63
CA GLU A 27 12.73 10.16 -0.40
C GLU A 27 12.98 9.17 0.73
N ASN A 28 14.25 9.01 1.08
CA ASN A 28 14.68 8.62 2.42
C ASN A 28 14.11 9.64 3.41
N SER A 29 12.91 9.40 3.93
CA SER A 29 12.38 10.10 5.10
C SER A 29 13.09 9.60 6.36
N LEU A 30 14.38 9.91 6.48
CA LEU A 30 15.07 9.88 7.77
C LEU A 30 14.61 11.08 8.60
N LEU A 31 13.38 11.03 9.09
CA LEU A 31 12.97 11.84 10.22
C LEU A 31 13.45 11.13 11.49
N ASN A 32 14.39 11.76 12.20
CA ASN A 32 14.84 11.37 13.53
C ASN A 32 13.63 11.33 14.49
N LEU A 33 13.18 10.12 14.81
CA LEU A 33 12.18 9.85 15.87
C LEU A 33 12.88 9.54 17.21
N ASP A 34 13.94 10.26 17.55
CA ASP A 34 14.62 10.16 18.86
C ASP A 34 13.78 10.76 20.02
N GLY A 35 12.53 11.17 19.77
CA GLY A 35 11.68 11.86 20.74
C GLY A 35 10.67 11.00 21.49
N LEU A 36 10.55 9.70 21.19
CA LEU A 36 9.55 8.82 21.84
C LEU A 36 10.21 7.84 22.81
N SER A 37 10.92 8.37 23.80
CA SER A 37 11.28 7.60 24.99
C SER A 37 11.05 8.41 26.25
N GLY A 38 10.24 7.83 27.14
CA GLY A 38 10.07 8.26 28.53
C GLY A 38 8.91 9.21 28.77
N GLN A 39 7.87 8.72 29.44
CA GLN A 39 7.61 9.09 30.83
C GLN A 39 6.79 7.97 31.49
N ASN A 40 7.49 7.07 32.18
CA ASN A 40 6.91 6.32 33.28
C ASN A 40 6.68 7.33 34.42
N GLN A 41 5.45 7.45 34.89
CA GLN A 41 5.17 7.99 36.22
C GLN A 41 4.58 6.85 37.05
N GLU A 42 5.44 6.36 37.95
CA GLU A 42 5.04 5.69 39.17
C GLU A 42 4.28 6.70 40.02
N ASP A 43 3.09 6.34 40.49
CA ASP A 43 2.58 6.84 41.75
C ASP A 43 1.91 5.68 42.51
N ASN A 44 2.34 5.58 43.76
CA ASN A 44 2.01 4.56 44.75
C ASN A 44 1.02 5.16 45.77
N LEU A 45 0.54 4.32 46.71
CA LEU A 45 -0.34 4.58 47.87
C LEU A 45 -1.84 4.31 47.58
N GLN A 46 -2.61 3.55 48.36
CA GLN A 46 -2.43 2.97 49.70
C GLN A 46 -3.51 1.90 49.94
N GLU A 47 -3.20 0.86 50.73
CA GLU A 47 -4.14 -0.13 51.27
C GLU A 47 -5.10 0.50 52.30
N ASN A 48 -6.35 0.00 52.38
CA ASN A 48 -6.89 -0.63 53.61
C ASN A 48 -8.35 -1.13 53.50
N HIS A 49 -8.54 -2.30 54.14
CA HIS A 49 -9.71 -2.83 54.86
C HIS A 49 -10.69 -3.87 54.24
N SER A 50 -10.39 -5.12 54.63
CA SER A 50 -11.20 -6.27 55.09
C SER A 50 -12.74 -6.18 55.26
N GLY A 51 -13.42 -7.21 54.74
CA GLY A 51 -14.67 -7.80 55.25
C GLY A 51 -15.32 -8.80 54.26
N PRO A 52 -15.68 -10.05 54.64
CA PRO A 52 -16.10 -11.09 53.70
C PRO A 52 -17.63 -11.14 53.51
N MET A 53 -18.08 -11.50 52.31
CA MET A 53 -19.46 -11.96 52.04
C MET A 53 -19.41 -13.09 51.02
N GLU A 54 -19.99 -14.22 51.41
CA GLU A 54 -20.09 -15.47 50.67
C GLU A 54 -21.02 -15.38 49.45
N GLY A 55 -20.63 -16.08 48.38
CA GLY A 55 -21.48 -16.98 47.59
C GLY A 55 -22.65 -16.42 46.79
N GLN A 56 -22.50 -16.42 45.46
CA GLN A 56 -23.52 -16.94 44.55
C GLN A 56 -22.86 -17.31 43.20
N GLU A 57 -22.87 -18.61 42.89
CA GLU A 57 -22.66 -19.16 41.56
C GLU A 57 -23.91 -18.87 40.71
N GLU A 58 -23.76 -18.13 39.61
CA GLU A 58 -24.66 -18.25 38.46
C GLU A 58 -23.85 -18.22 37.14
N THR A 59 -23.73 -19.43 36.62
CA THR A 59 -23.61 -19.89 35.22
C THR A 59 -23.52 -18.88 34.07
N SER A 60 -22.37 -18.97 33.38
CA SER A 60 -22.21 -19.13 31.92
C SER A 60 -23.24 -18.50 30.97
N GLY A 61 -22.78 -17.44 30.32
CA GLY A 61 -23.21 -17.02 28.99
C GLY A 61 -22.05 -16.32 28.31
N THR A 62 -21.01 -17.08 27.93
CA THR A 62 -19.96 -16.59 27.04
C THR A 62 -20.59 -16.28 25.69
N ASP A 63 -20.92 -15.01 25.47
CA ASP A 63 -21.32 -14.53 24.15
C ASP A 63 -20.08 -14.52 23.26
N SER A 64 -19.97 -15.55 22.44
CA SER A 64 -18.89 -15.80 21.51
C SER A 64 -19.05 -14.99 20.22
N SER A 65 -19.26 -13.67 20.31
CA SER A 65 -19.57 -12.83 19.13
C SER A 65 -18.63 -11.64 18.88
N GLU A 66 -17.53 -11.49 19.61
CA GLU A 66 -16.41 -10.63 19.19
C GLU A 66 -15.16 -11.48 18.95
N LYS A 67 -15.23 -12.36 17.95
CA LYS A 67 -14.01 -12.83 17.29
C LYS A 67 -13.50 -11.63 16.49
N ASP A 68 -12.45 -10.96 16.97
CA ASP A 68 -11.75 -9.87 16.29
C ASP A 68 -11.68 -10.16 14.78
N SER A 69 -12.55 -9.53 14.00
CA SER A 69 -12.54 -9.70 12.55
C SER A 69 -11.22 -9.12 12.03
N LEU A 70 -10.34 -9.98 11.52
CA LEU A 70 -9.01 -9.61 11.05
C LEU A 70 -9.13 -8.44 10.06
N LEU A 71 -8.64 -7.27 10.47
CA LEU A 71 -8.70 -6.06 9.65
C LEU A 71 -7.54 -6.03 8.65
N VAL A 72 -7.86 -5.80 7.39
CA VAL A 72 -6.87 -5.52 6.34
C VAL A 72 -6.85 -4.03 6.04
N VAL A 73 -5.68 -3.40 6.19
CA VAL A 73 -5.51 -2.00 5.80
C VAL A 73 -4.94 -1.93 4.39
N ILE A 74 -5.61 -1.16 3.53
CA ILE A 74 -5.25 -0.97 2.13
C ILE A 74 -4.84 0.48 1.93
N ASP A 75 -3.63 0.66 1.42
CA ASP A 75 -3.02 1.95 1.17
C ASP A 75 -2.84 2.16 -0.33
N ALA A 76 -3.50 3.19 -0.87
CA ALA A 76 -3.20 3.67 -2.20
C ALA A 76 -2.06 4.69 -2.08
N GLY A 77 -0.87 4.38 -2.61
CA GLY A 77 0.32 5.23 -2.53
C GLY A 77 0.07 6.65 -3.02
N HIS A 78 0.82 7.62 -2.50
CA HIS A 78 0.74 9.04 -2.89
C HIS A 78 -0.67 9.66 -2.73
N GLY A 79 -0.99 10.73 -3.47
CA GLY A 79 -2.30 11.38 -3.48
C GLY A 79 -2.26 12.89 -3.21
N GLY A 80 -3.26 13.61 -3.71
CA GLY A 80 -3.37 15.05 -3.59
C GLY A 80 -2.18 15.76 -4.24
N ILE A 81 -1.42 16.49 -3.42
CA ILE A 81 -0.24 17.26 -3.84
C ILE A 81 0.95 16.38 -4.24
N ASP A 82 0.95 15.11 -3.82
CA ASP A 82 1.98 14.14 -4.15
C ASP A 82 1.47 13.25 -5.30
N PRO A 83 1.95 13.45 -6.53
CA PRO A 83 1.54 12.62 -7.67
C PRO A 83 2.20 11.23 -7.68
N GLY A 84 3.23 11.01 -6.86
CA GLY A 84 4.19 9.94 -7.06
C GLY A 84 4.98 10.12 -8.36
N CYS A 85 5.48 9.02 -8.90
CA CYS A 85 6.18 9.05 -10.16
C CYS A 85 5.20 9.38 -11.31
N SER A 86 5.66 10.14 -12.32
CA SER A 86 4.84 10.52 -13.48
C SER A 86 5.67 10.48 -14.76
N ASP A 87 5.35 9.54 -15.65
CA ASP A 87 6.07 9.31 -16.90
C ASP A 87 5.16 8.60 -17.93
N ASN A 88 5.51 8.63 -19.22
CA ASN A 88 4.77 7.99 -20.30
C ASN A 88 3.24 8.29 -20.32
N GLY A 89 2.85 9.46 -19.81
CA GLY A 89 1.44 9.89 -19.70
C GLY A 89 0.62 9.04 -18.71
N ALA A 90 1.28 8.53 -17.68
CA ALA A 90 0.70 7.85 -16.51
C ALA A 90 1.14 8.58 -15.24
N VAL A 91 0.27 8.58 -14.23
CA VAL A 91 0.49 9.19 -12.91
C VAL A 91 0.23 8.13 -11.87
N GLU A 92 1.22 7.89 -11.00
CA GLU A 92 1.20 6.79 -10.04
C GLU A 92 -0.02 6.84 -9.11
N LYS A 93 -0.30 8.00 -8.49
CA LYS A 93 -1.41 8.14 -7.53
C LYS A 93 -2.77 7.73 -8.11
N ASP A 94 -2.98 7.91 -9.42
CA ASP A 94 -4.23 7.62 -10.11
C ASP A 94 -4.36 6.12 -10.38
N ILE A 95 -3.26 5.47 -10.81
CA ILE A 95 -3.21 4.02 -11.02
C ILE A 95 -3.38 3.30 -9.68
N ALA A 96 -2.62 3.72 -8.66
CA ALA A 96 -2.67 3.15 -7.33
C ALA A 96 -4.06 3.25 -6.71
N LEU A 97 -4.71 4.42 -6.82
CA LEU A 97 -6.06 4.61 -6.31
C LEU A 97 -7.07 3.73 -7.04
N ASP A 98 -7.01 3.65 -8.36
CA ASP A 98 -7.97 2.86 -9.14
C ASP A 98 -7.87 1.36 -8.83
N ILE A 99 -6.66 0.80 -8.73
CA ILE A 99 -6.46 -0.60 -8.32
C ILE A 99 -6.97 -0.81 -6.89
N ALA A 100 -6.64 0.09 -5.96
CA ALA A 100 -7.04 -0.01 -4.56
C ALA A 100 -8.57 0.04 -4.39
N LEU A 101 -9.28 0.88 -5.17
CA LEU A 101 -10.74 0.96 -5.14
C LEU A 101 -11.40 -0.31 -5.72
N LYS A 102 -10.85 -0.88 -6.79
CA LYS A 102 -11.32 -2.18 -7.30
C LYS A 102 -11.10 -3.29 -6.28
N LEU A 103 -9.94 -3.33 -5.63
CA LEU A 103 -9.62 -4.27 -4.57
C LEU A 103 -10.59 -4.13 -3.39
N ARG A 104 -10.85 -2.89 -2.96
CA ARG A 104 -11.82 -2.55 -1.91
C ARG A 104 -13.19 -3.15 -2.20
N ASP A 105 -13.67 -3.00 -3.44
CA ASP A 105 -15.00 -3.46 -3.83
C ASP A 105 -15.08 -4.99 -3.80
N ILE A 106 -14.07 -5.68 -4.35
CA ILE A 106 -13.97 -7.15 -4.31
C ILE A 106 -13.96 -7.66 -2.86
N LEU A 107 -13.11 -7.10 -2.00
CA LEU A 107 -13.00 -7.55 -0.61
C LEU A 107 -14.27 -7.26 0.21
N ARG A 108 -14.97 -6.15 -0.06
CA ARG A 108 -16.25 -5.83 0.58
C ARG A 108 -17.35 -6.81 0.17
N GLU A 109 -17.41 -7.18 -1.11
CA GLU A 109 -18.36 -8.19 -1.61
C GLU A 109 -18.14 -9.55 -0.93
N GLU A 110 -16.89 -9.87 -0.59
CA GLU A 110 -16.53 -11.09 0.13
C GLU A 110 -16.64 -10.98 1.67
N ASN A 111 -17.16 -9.87 2.19
CA ASN A 111 -17.30 -9.59 3.63
C ASN A 111 -15.96 -9.60 4.41
N ILE A 112 -14.85 -9.25 3.75
CA ILE A 112 -13.57 -9.06 4.42
C ILE A 112 -13.54 -7.69 5.09
N ASN A 113 -13.13 -7.65 6.37
CA ASN A 113 -13.02 -6.41 7.12
C ASN A 113 -11.82 -5.59 6.61
N ILE A 114 -12.09 -4.43 6.01
CA ILE A 114 -11.06 -3.57 5.42
C ILE A 114 -11.13 -2.13 5.92
N TYR A 115 -9.98 -1.46 5.89
CA TYR A 115 -9.89 -0.01 6.04
C TYR A 115 -8.99 0.58 4.96
N MET A 116 -9.51 1.57 4.23
CA MET A 116 -8.76 2.30 3.22
C MET A 116 -8.05 3.49 3.85
N ILE A 117 -6.75 3.67 3.60
CA ILE A 117 -6.01 4.88 4.01
C ILE A 117 -6.56 6.12 3.32
N ARG A 118 -6.89 6.01 2.03
CA ARG A 118 -7.61 7.02 1.24
C ARG A 118 -8.53 6.36 0.23
N GLU A 119 -9.66 7.01 -0.06
CA GLU A 119 -10.61 6.59 -1.11
C GLU A 119 -10.77 7.63 -2.23
N LYS A 120 -10.03 8.74 -2.15
CA LYS A 120 -10.05 9.86 -3.11
C LYS A 120 -8.63 10.35 -3.39
N ASP A 121 -8.51 11.30 -4.31
CA ASP A 121 -7.26 12.01 -4.57
C ASP A 121 -6.95 13.01 -3.45
N GLU A 122 -6.42 12.50 -2.34
CA GLU A 122 -6.05 13.26 -1.15
C GLU A 122 -4.67 12.86 -0.65
N PHE A 123 -3.94 13.82 -0.11
CA PHE A 123 -2.61 13.59 0.43
C PHE A 123 -2.70 13.02 1.85
N VAL A 124 -1.99 11.91 2.09
CA VAL A 124 -1.74 11.37 3.43
C VAL A 124 -0.23 11.26 3.62
N ASP A 125 0.27 11.82 4.72
CA ASP A 125 1.69 11.76 5.08
C ASP A 125 2.16 10.31 5.23
N HIS A 126 3.39 10.02 4.79
CA HIS A 126 3.93 8.66 4.71
C HIS A 126 3.95 7.94 6.06
N VAL A 127 4.35 8.64 7.13
CA VAL A 127 4.38 8.07 8.48
C VAL A 127 2.96 7.87 8.99
N LYS A 128 2.04 8.80 8.68
CA LYS A 128 0.66 8.70 9.14
C LYS A 128 -0.07 7.47 8.59
N ARG A 129 0.27 7.01 7.37
CA ARG A 129 -0.32 5.80 6.76
C ARG A 129 -0.14 4.58 7.63
N ILE A 130 1.09 4.34 8.10
CA ILE A 130 1.39 3.18 8.93
C ILE A 130 0.94 3.39 10.39
N GLU A 131 0.94 4.63 10.90
CA GLU A 131 0.33 4.93 12.20
C GLU A 131 -1.16 4.56 12.24
N ILE A 132 -1.93 4.90 11.20
CA ILE A 132 -3.35 4.53 11.12
C ILE A 132 -3.52 3.01 11.17
N ALA A 133 -2.68 2.25 10.45
CA ALA A 133 -2.76 0.79 10.46
C ALA A 133 -2.42 0.20 11.83
N ASN A 134 -1.40 0.75 12.48
CA ASN A 134 -0.98 0.38 13.83
C ASN A 134 -2.07 0.70 14.86
N GLU A 135 -2.65 1.89 14.83
CA GLU A 135 -3.73 2.34 15.73
C GLU A 135 -4.97 1.46 15.61
N LYS A 136 -5.24 0.92 14.41
CA LYS A 136 -6.37 0.03 14.14
C LYS A 136 -6.09 -1.44 14.44
N ASN A 137 -4.91 -1.78 14.95
CA ASN A 137 -4.49 -3.17 15.18
C ASN A 137 -4.67 -4.06 13.94
N ALA A 138 -4.33 -3.54 12.76
CA ALA A 138 -4.50 -4.27 11.51
C ALA A 138 -3.83 -5.66 11.55
N ALA A 139 -4.48 -6.65 10.96
CA ALA A 139 -3.93 -7.98 10.78
C ALA A 139 -2.95 -8.03 9.59
N LEU A 140 -3.21 -7.24 8.55
CA LEU A 140 -2.39 -7.10 7.34
C LEU A 140 -2.37 -5.64 6.88
N PHE A 141 -1.25 -5.22 6.30
CA PHE A 141 -1.13 -3.94 5.60
C PHE A 141 -0.63 -4.16 4.17
N LEU A 142 -1.36 -3.66 3.19
CA LEU A 142 -1.02 -3.72 1.76
C LEU A 142 -1.00 -2.30 1.19
N SER A 143 0.16 -1.85 0.72
CA SER A 143 0.29 -0.59 -0.01
C SER A 143 0.53 -0.84 -1.50
N ILE A 144 -0.15 -0.08 -2.36
CA ILE A 144 -0.14 -0.24 -3.81
C ILE A 144 0.53 1.00 -4.43
N HIS A 145 1.57 0.74 -5.23
CA HIS A 145 2.43 1.74 -5.86
C HIS A 145 2.77 1.37 -7.31
N CYS A 146 3.47 2.28 -8.01
CA CYS A 146 4.14 2.00 -9.27
C CYS A 146 5.56 2.54 -9.21
N ASP A 147 6.53 1.73 -9.61
CA ASP A 147 7.94 2.08 -9.48
C ASP A 147 8.40 3.01 -10.61
N TRP A 148 9.64 3.45 -10.52
CA TRP A 148 10.32 4.18 -11.57
C TRP A 148 11.83 3.92 -11.50
N TYR A 149 12.47 3.83 -12.66
CA TYR A 149 13.92 3.66 -12.74
C TYR A 149 14.53 4.38 -13.94
N ASP A 150 15.75 4.91 -13.79
CA ASP A 150 16.45 5.68 -14.85
C ASP A 150 16.64 4.84 -16.13
N ASP A 151 16.95 3.54 -16.00
CA ASP A 151 16.98 2.63 -17.14
C ASP A 151 15.55 2.17 -17.48
N ALA A 152 14.95 2.83 -18.47
CA ALA A 152 13.60 2.56 -18.96
C ALA A 152 13.40 1.16 -19.58
N SER A 153 14.46 0.35 -19.74
CA SER A 153 14.34 -1.07 -20.12
C SER A 153 13.95 -1.97 -18.95
N ILE A 154 14.18 -1.50 -17.71
CA ILE A 154 13.79 -2.19 -16.48
C ILE A 154 12.30 -2.02 -16.26
N GLY A 155 11.61 -3.12 -15.97
CA GLY A 155 10.18 -3.18 -15.71
C GLY A 155 9.81 -4.46 -14.98
N GLY A 156 8.54 -4.57 -14.60
CA GLY A 156 7.95 -5.72 -13.93
C GLY A 156 7.37 -5.40 -12.55
N THR A 157 6.66 -6.38 -12.00
CA THR A 157 6.01 -6.29 -10.68
C THR A 157 6.90 -6.87 -9.60
N GLN A 158 7.02 -6.18 -8.46
CA GLN A 158 7.69 -6.67 -7.25
C GLN A 158 6.87 -6.39 -6.00
N THR A 159 7.07 -7.24 -5.00
CA THR A 159 6.51 -7.05 -3.66
C THR A 159 7.63 -6.79 -2.66
N LEU A 160 7.58 -5.66 -1.99
CA LEU A 160 8.58 -5.17 -1.06
C LEU A 160 8.14 -5.44 0.39
N TYR A 161 9.08 -5.85 1.24
CA TYR A 161 8.83 -6.14 2.65
C TYR A 161 10.00 -5.72 3.53
N TYR A 162 9.75 -5.52 4.82
CA TYR A 162 10.81 -5.24 5.81
C TYR A 162 11.18 -6.52 6.56
N PRO A 163 12.41 -7.06 6.46
CA PRO A 163 12.77 -8.38 6.99
C PRO A 163 12.85 -8.36 8.53
N SER A 164 11.74 -8.69 9.20
CA SER A 164 11.59 -8.64 10.65
C SER A 164 10.54 -9.59 11.18
N LYS A 165 11.00 -10.63 11.89
CA LYS A 165 10.16 -11.60 12.59
C LYS A 165 9.17 -11.00 13.60
N ALA A 166 9.39 -9.75 14.03
CA ALA A 166 8.48 -9.07 14.95
C ALA A 166 7.15 -8.68 14.31
N LEU A 167 7.05 -8.72 12.97
CA LEU A 167 5.84 -8.37 12.23
C LEU A 167 4.84 -9.53 12.14
N LYS A 168 5.19 -10.73 12.62
CA LYS A 168 4.36 -11.94 12.49
C LYS A 168 2.95 -11.76 13.09
N LYS A 169 1.92 -12.21 12.37
CA LYS A 169 0.53 -12.31 12.86
C LYS A 169 0.06 -13.76 12.77
N GLY A 170 -0.24 -14.39 13.91
CA GLY A 170 -0.58 -15.80 13.95
C GLY A 170 0.55 -16.66 13.39
N ASN A 171 0.29 -17.42 12.33
CA ASN A 171 1.31 -18.23 11.65
C ASN A 171 1.98 -17.53 10.46
N LEU A 172 1.45 -16.39 10.01
CA LEU A 172 1.96 -15.65 8.85
C LEU A 172 3.02 -14.61 9.25
N ASP A 173 4.20 -14.67 8.61
CA ASP A 173 5.21 -13.60 8.65
C ASP A 173 5.19 -12.73 7.37
N GLU A 174 5.96 -11.66 7.38
CA GLU A 174 6.00 -10.68 6.29
C GLU A 174 6.63 -11.22 5.00
N ILE A 175 7.53 -12.20 5.10
CA ILE A 175 8.19 -12.82 3.94
C ILE A 175 7.19 -13.73 3.24
N GLU A 176 6.46 -14.53 4.03
CA GLU A 176 5.38 -15.37 3.54
C GLU A 176 4.25 -14.51 2.95
N TYR A 177 3.89 -13.41 3.61
CA TYR A 177 2.88 -12.49 3.08
C TYR A 177 3.30 -11.90 1.72
N ALA A 178 4.53 -11.39 1.61
CA ALA A 178 5.07 -10.88 0.34
C ALA A 178 5.09 -11.96 -0.75
N SER A 179 5.45 -13.19 -0.39
CA SER A 179 5.49 -14.32 -1.32
C SER A 179 4.10 -14.66 -1.85
N ILE A 180 3.11 -14.77 -0.97
CA ILE A 180 1.71 -15.04 -1.35
C ILE A 180 1.19 -13.97 -2.30
N ILE A 181 1.39 -12.69 -1.99
CA ILE A 181 0.95 -11.57 -2.83
C ILE A 181 1.62 -11.62 -4.21
N GLN A 182 2.96 -11.78 -4.26
CA GLN A 182 3.69 -11.85 -5.52
C GLN A 182 3.23 -13.05 -6.37
N GLU A 183 3.06 -14.22 -5.76
CA GLU A 183 2.59 -15.43 -6.45
C GLU A 183 1.22 -15.23 -7.09
N GLU A 184 0.25 -14.65 -6.37
CA GLU A 184 -1.09 -14.44 -6.91
C GLU A 184 -1.11 -13.43 -8.06
N LEU A 185 -0.33 -12.35 -7.95
CA LEU A 185 -0.16 -11.40 -9.05
C LEU A 185 0.36 -12.13 -10.29
N MET A 186 1.46 -12.87 -10.17
CA MET A 186 2.12 -13.51 -11.31
C MET A 186 1.32 -14.63 -11.98
N LYS A 187 0.22 -15.08 -11.39
CA LYS A 187 -0.74 -15.99 -12.06
C LYS A 187 -1.63 -15.30 -13.09
N SER A 188 -1.83 -13.98 -12.99
CA SER A 188 -2.88 -13.28 -13.73
C SER A 188 -2.44 -12.03 -14.46
N ILE A 189 -1.39 -11.33 -13.99
CA ILE A 189 -0.88 -10.12 -14.62
C ILE A 189 0.33 -10.42 -15.51
N GLU A 190 0.48 -9.64 -16.58
CA GLU A 190 1.40 -9.95 -17.69
C GLU A 190 2.73 -9.18 -17.62
N THR A 191 3.07 -8.64 -16.45
CA THR A 191 4.35 -7.96 -16.19
C THR A 191 5.48 -8.97 -15.94
N ASN A 192 6.72 -8.54 -16.13
CA ASN A 192 7.87 -9.35 -15.70
C ASN A 192 7.84 -9.59 -14.18
N ASP A 193 8.17 -10.80 -13.74
CA ASP A 193 8.25 -11.14 -12.33
C ASP A 193 9.59 -10.71 -11.73
N ARG A 194 9.59 -9.64 -10.93
CA ARG A 194 10.76 -9.12 -10.22
C ARG A 194 10.94 -9.69 -8.81
N LYS A 195 10.10 -10.68 -8.44
CA LYS A 195 10.12 -11.39 -7.16
C LYS A 195 9.83 -10.46 -5.97
N ILE A 196 9.96 -11.02 -4.78
CA ILE A 196 9.95 -10.26 -3.53
C ILE A 196 11.33 -9.64 -3.29
N ASN A 197 11.38 -8.43 -2.74
CA ASN A 197 12.63 -7.76 -2.42
C ASN A 197 12.55 -7.14 -1.01
N ASP A 198 13.59 -7.32 -0.21
CA ASP A 198 13.66 -6.70 1.11
C ASP A 198 13.98 -5.21 1.00
N ARG A 199 13.36 -4.41 1.88
CA ARG A 199 13.55 -2.96 1.97
C ARG A 199 13.62 -2.55 3.43
N THR A 200 14.78 -2.02 3.83
CA THR A 200 15.04 -1.57 5.22
C THR A 200 14.94 -0.07 5.41
N ASP A 201 14.75 0.65 4.31
CA ASP A 201 14.75 2.11 4.18
C ASP A 201 13.34 2.73 4.06
N LEU A 202 12.31 1.90 3.85
CA LEU A 202 10.93 2.38 3.68
C LEU A 202 10.22 2.51 5.03
N ALA A 203 9.92 3.75 5.44
CA ALA A 203 9.28 4.06 6.72
C ALA A 203 7.94 3.33 6.93
N VAL A 204 7.11 3.24 5.87
CA VAL A 204 5.81 2.54 5.90
C VAL A 204 5.96 1.06 6.29
N LEU A 205 7.04 0.40 5.86
CA LEU A 205 7.30 -0.99 6.22
C LEU A 205 8.03 -1.11 7.56
N LYS A 206 9.00 -0.23 7.81
CA LYS A 206 9.87 -0.26 9.00
C LYS A 206 9.11 -0.05 10.31
N PHE A 207 8.08 0.79 10.30
CA PHE A 207 7.30 1.13 11.50
C PHE A 207 5.99 0.32 11.64
N ALA A 208 5.79 -0.69 10.80
CA ALA A 208 4.66 -1.59 10.89
C ALA A 208 4.68 -2.43 12.19
N LYS A 209 3.50 -2.88 12.62
CA LYS A 209 3.31 -3.82 13.75
C LYS A 209 2.58 -5.11 13.33
N MET A 210 2.46 -5.33 12.03
CA MET A 210 1.78 -6.44 11.38
C MET A 210 2.53 -6.81 10.09
N PRO A 211 2.24 -7.97 9.46
CA PRO A 211 2.77 -8.28 8.15
C PRO A 211 2.35 -7.18 7.17
N SER A 212 3.35 -6.55 6.56
CA SER A 212 3.18 -5.33 5.78
C SER A 212 3.98 -5.44 4.49
N VAL A 213 3.35 -5.10 3.37
CA VAL A 213 4.00 -5.12 2.05
C VAL A 213 3.65 -3.88 1.24
N ILE A 214 4.58 -3.46 0.38
CA ILE A 214 4.34 -2.52 -0.72
C ILE A 214 4.42 -3.32 -2.01
N VAL A 215 3.45 -3.16 -2.89
CA VAL A 215 3.50 -3.77 -4.22
C VAL A 215 3.73 -2.68 -5.26
N GLU A 216 4.80 -2.86 -6.02
CA GLU A 216 5.09 -2.07 -7.20
C GLU A 216 4.49 -2.78 -8.41
N MET A 217 3.40 -2.25 -8.98
CA MET A 217 2.63 -2.91 -10.07
C MET A 217 3.34 -2.93 -11.43
N GLY A 218 4.47 -2.25 -11.54
CA GLY A 218 5.18 -1.99 -12.78
C GLY A 218 5.90 -0.65 -12.73
N PHE A 219 6.76 -0.39 -13.70
CA PHE A 219 7.62 0.79 -13.74
C PHE A 219 7.06 1.83 -14.69
N LEU A 220 6.78 3.04 -14.21
CA LEU A 220 6.25 4.12 -15.06
C LEU A 220 7.26 4.61 -16.10
N SER A 221 8.57 4.39 -15.89
CA SER A 221 9.59 4.63 -16.92
C SER A 221 9.55 3.58 -18.05
N ASN A 222 9.00 2.39 -17.79
CA ASN A 222 8.94 1.30 -18.76
C ASN A 222 7.67 1.37 -19.62
N LYS A 223 7.83 1.54 -20.93
CA LYS A 223 6.69 1.66 -21.84
C LYS A 223 5.77 0.45 -21.88
N LYS A 224 6.31 -0.78 -21.74
CA LYS A 224 5.49 -2.00 -21.77
C LYS A 224 4.64 -2.13 -20.52
N ASP A 225 5.21 -1.82 -19.36
CA ASP A 225 4.46 -1.80 -18.11
C ASP A 225 3.37 -0.73 -18.17
N VAL A 226 3.67 0.47 -18.65
CA VAL A 226 2.69 1.55 -18.76
C VAL A 226 1.55 1.22 -19.73
N GLU A 227 1.83 0.55 -20.85
CA GLU A 227 0.80 0.06 -21.77
C GLU A 227 -0.21 -0.84 -21.06
N LEU A 228 0.25 -1.71 -20.16
CA LEU A 228 -0.61 -2.56 -19.33
C LEU A 228 -1.32 -1.76 -18.24
N LEU A 229 -0.57 -0.98 -17.44
CA LEU A 229 -1.05 -0.20 -16.28
C LEU A 229 -2.13 0.83 -16.65
N LYS A 230 -2.23 1.24 -17.92
CA LYS A 230 -3.27 2.17 -18.38
C LYS A 230 -4.60 1.48 -18.73
N THR A 231 -4.63 0.15 -18.80
CA THR A 231 -5.85 -0.59 -19.13
C THR A 231 -6.66 -0.90 -17.88
N ASP A 232 -7.98 -0.77 -17.99
CA ASP A 232 -8.92 -1.17 -16.93
C ASP A 232 -8.83 -2.69 -16.68
N GLU A 233 -8.63 -3.48 -17.74
CA GLU A 233 -8.46 -4.94 -17.66
C GLU A 233 -7.28 -5.34 -16.77
N PHE A 234 -6.10 -4.74 -16.97
CA PHE A 234 -4.94 -5.02 -16.14
C PHE A 234 -5.20 -4.68 -14.68
N ARG A 235 -5.77 -3.49 -14.41
CA ARG A 235 -6.02 -3.03 -13.04
C ARG A 235 -7.06 -3.88 -12.33
N LEU A 236 -8.07 -4.37 -13.05
CA LEU A 236 -9.03 -5.33 -12.52
C LEU A 236 -8.37 -6.69 -12.23
N LYS A 237 -7.54 -7.22 -13.15
CA LYS A 237 -6.77 -8.46 -12.93
C LYS A 237 -5.86 -8.33 -11.69
N ALA A 238 -5.14 -7.22 -11.56
CA ALA A 238 -4.28 -6.93 -10.42
C ALA A 238 -5.09 -6.89 -9.11
N ALA A 239 -6.20 -6.16 -9.08
CA ALA A 239 -7.08 -6.10 -7.91
C ALA A 239 -7.62 -7.48 -7.51
N THR A 240 -8.08 -8.29 -8.47
CA THR A 240 -8.53 -9.66 -8.21
C THR A 240 -7.41 -10.53 -7.63
N ALA A 241 -6.20 -10.46 -8.19
CA ALA A 241 -5.06 -11.20 -7.66
C ALA A 241 -4.66 -10.77 -6.25
N LEU A 242 -4.66 -9.48 -5.96
CA LEU A 242 -4.42 -8.97 -4.61
C LEU A 242 -5.49 -9.47 -3.63
N ALA A 243 -6.75 -9.55 -4.05
CA ALA A 243 -7.82 -10.09 -3.22
C ALA A 243 -7.59 -11.58 -2.89
N GLU A 244 -7.24 -12.40 -3.88
CA GLU A 244 -6.87 -13.80 -3.66
C GLU A 244 -5.64 -13.95 -2.76
N GLY A 245 -4.65 -13.06 -2.92
CA GLY A 245 -3.47 -13.03 -2.07
C GLY A 245 -3.83 -12.72 -0.61
N ILE A 246 -4.64 -11.69 -0.38
CA ILE A 246 -5.14 -11.34 0.96
C ILE A 246 -5.92 -12.50 1.58
N LYS A 247 -6.80 -13.16 0.84
CA LYS A 247 -7.57 -14.32 1.33
C LYS A 247 -6.67 -15.46 1.78
N ARG A 248 -5.69 -15.83 0.93
CA ARG A 248 -4.68 -16.84 1.29
C ARG A 248 -3.92 -16.46 2.55
N SER A 249 -3.52 -15.19 2.68
CA SER A 249 -2.81 -14.69 3.86
C SER A 249 -3.68 -14.69 5.12
N LEU A 250 -4.96 -14.31 5.03
CA LEU A 250 -5.88 -14.38 6.16
C LEU A 250 -6.10 -15.82 6.64
N SER A 251 -6.22 -16.79 5.73
CA SER A 251 -6.26 -18.21 6.11
C SER A 251 -4.99 -18.64 6.82
N ALA A 252 -3.81 -18.29 6.28
CA ALA A 252 -2.50 -18.63 6.85
C ALA A 252 -2.24 -18.00 8.23
N ILE A 253 -2.92 -16.90 8.59
CA ILE A 253 -2.87 -16.37 9.96
C ILE A 253 -3.51 -17.36 10.96
N THR A 254 -4.55 -18.09 10.52
CA THR A 254 -5.42 -18.90 11.39
C THR A 254 -5.16 -20.40 11.39
N GLU A 255 -4.54 -20.93 10.33
CA GLU A 255 -4.11 -22.34 10.21
C GLU A 255 -2.82 -22.59 10.97
#